data_AF-A0A4Q2Z773-F1
#
_entry.id   AF-A0A4Q2Z773-F1
#
_cell.length_a   1.000
_cell.length_b   1.000
_cell.length_c   1.000
_cell.angle_alpha   90.00
_cell.angle_beta   90.00
_cell.angle_gamma   90.00
#
_symmetry.space_group_name_H-M   'P 1'
#
loop_
_entity.id
_entity.type
_entity.pdbx_description
1 polymer ?
#
loop_
_entity_poly.entity_id
_entity_poly.type
_entity_poly.pdbx_seq_one_letter_code
_entity_poly.pdbx_strand_id
1 'polypeptide(L)' 'KKTLIDSYGATNPAEFFAVATETFFEKPRQLADKRPELYDEMRKYYGLDPREWFG' A
#
# COMPACT_ATOMS: atom_id res chain seq x y z
N LYS A 1 5.30 -4.53 23.33
CA LYS A 1 4.36 -3.48 22.85
C LYS A 1 4.53 -3.40 21.34
N LYS A 2 3.52 -3.86 20.59
CA LYS A 2 3.54 -3.92 19.12
C LYS A 2 3.13 -2.55 18.60
N THR A 3 4.10 -1.70 18.29
CA THR A 3 3.84 -0.39 17.72
C THR A 3 3.41 -0.57 16.27
N LEU A 4 2.26 0.00 15.93
CA LEU A 4 1.51 -0.32 14.72
C LEU A 4 2.10 0.24 13.42
N ILE A 5 3.12 1.11 13.47
CA ILE A 5 3.77 1.78 12.30
C ILE A 5 5.00 2.60 12.78
N ASP A 6 5.70 2.17 13.84
CA ASP A 6 6.84 2.97 14.33
C ASP A 6 8.04 2.76 13.40
N SER A 7 8.35 3.81 12.62
CA SER A 7 9.36 3.87 11.56
C SER A 7 8.86 3.46 10.18
N TYR A 8 8.17 4.39 9.53
CA TYR A 8 7.96 4.45 8.09
C TYR A 8 9.21 4.06 7.29
N GLY A 9 9.31 2.82 6.80
CA GLY A 9 10.03 2.41 5.57
C GLY A 9 11.43 2.98 5.25
N ALA A 10 12.14 3.57 6.21
CA ALA A 10 13.36 4.34 5.97
C ALA A 10 14.64 3.51 6.14
N THR A 11 14.50 2.23 6.55
CA THR A 11 15.64 1.36 6.83
C THR A 11 15.87 0.33 5.72
N ASN A 12 14.85 0.00 4.90
CA ASN A 12 15.02 -0.90 3.76
C ASN A 12 13.91 -0.71 2.70
N PRO A 13 14.22 -0.28 1.46
CA PRO A 13 13.23 -0.08 0.40
C PRO A 13 12.41 -1.35 0.08
N ALA A 14 12.97 -2.54 0.31
CA ALA A 14 12.28 -3.81 0.11
C ALA A 14 11.10 -4.01 1.08
N GLU A 15 11.26 -3.65 2.36
CA GLU A 15 10.18 -3.74 3.35
C GLU A 15 9.07 -2.74 3.07
N PHE A 16 9.43 -1.52 2.66
CA PHE A 16 8.44 -0.52 2.25
C PHE A 16 7.60 -1.04 1.10
N PHE A 17 8.24 -1.61 0.07
CA PHE A 17 7.53 -2.17 -1.08
C PHE A 17 6.64 -3.35 -0.70
N ALA A 18 7.12 -4.26 0.16
CA ALA A 18 6.33 -5.39 0.64
C ALA A 18 5.07 -4.93 1.38
N VAL A 19 5.20 -4.03 2.36
CA VAL A 19 4.08 -3.50 3.15
C VAL A 19 3.11 -2.70 2.28
N ALA A 20 3.62 -1.91 1.33
CA ALA A 20 2.79 -1.19 0.37
C ALA A 20 1.99 -2.16 -0.50
N THR A 21 2.61 -3.27 -0.93
CA THR A 21 1.96 -4.31 -1.74
C THR A 21 0.86 -5.02 -0.98
N GLU A 22 1.13 -5.43 0.27
CA GLU A 22 0.11 -6.02 1.15
C GLU A 22 -1.07 -5.05 1.34
N THR A 23 -0.79 -3.79 1.63
CA THR A 23 -1.82 -2.78 1.84
C THR A 23 -2.63 -2.50 0.57
N PHE A 24 -1.99 -2.52 -0.61
CA PHE A 24 -2.64 -2.33 -1.90
C PHE A 24 -3.68 -3.41 -2.17
N PHE A 25 -3.39 -4.68 -1.89
CA PHE A 25 -4.34 -5.77 -2.11
C PHE A 25 -5.34 -5.96 -0.97
N GLU A 26 -4.94 -5.81 0.29
CA GLU A 26 -5.84 -6.03 1.43
C GLU A 26 -6.77 -4.85 1.71
N LYS A 27 -6.27 -3.61 1.55
CA LYS A 27 -6.98 -2.38 1.94
C LYS A 27 -6.85 -1.28 0.87
N PRO A 28 -7.20 -1.56 -0.39
CA PRO A 28 -6.99 -0.65 -1.51
C PRO A 28 -7.68 0.72 -1.32
N ARG A 29 -8.89 0.74 -0.75
CA ARG A 29 -9.64 1.99 -0.49
C ARG A 29 -8.96 2.88 0.54
N GLN A 30 -8.42 2.30 1.62
CA GLN A 30 -7.71 3.07 2.65
C GLN A 30 -6.36 3.59 2.16
N LEU A 31 -5.67 2.81 1.31
CA LEU A 31 -4.43 3.26 0.67
C LEU A 31 -4.68 4.43 -0.28
N ALA A 32 -5.71 4.35 -1.11
CA ALA A 32 -6.10 5.41 -2.04
C ALA A 32 -6.51 6.71 -1.32
N ASP A 33 -7.19 6.61 -0.17
CA ASP A 33 -7.59 7.77 0.65
C ASP A 33 -6.41 8.46 1.33
N LYS A 34 -5.54 7.69 1.99
CA LYS A 34 -4.42 8.25 2.78
C LYS A 34 -3.19 8.60 1.96
N ARG A 35 -2.94 7.88 0.87
CA ARG A 35 -1.73 7.97 0.04
C ARG A 35 -2.12 7.81 -1.45
N PRO A 36 -2.88 8.76 -2.02
CA PRO A 36 -3.40 8.64 -3.40
C PRO A 36 -2.28 8.51 -4.44
N GLU A 37 -1.16 9.21 -4.26
CA GLU A 37 -0.02 9.14 -5.19
C GLU A 37 0.64 7.76 -5.20
N LEU A 38 0.83 7.16 -4.01
CA LEU A 38 1.37 5.80 -3.90
C LEU A 38 0.41 4.78 -4.51
N TYR A 39 -0.89 4.92 -4.25
CA TYR A 39 -1.89 4.04 -4.83
C TYR A 39 -1.89 4.09 -6.36
N ASP A 40 -1.81 5.28 -6.97
CA ASP A 40 -1.76 5.40 -8.42
C ASP A 40 -0.47 4.80 -9.01
N GLU A 41 0.67 4.95 -8.33
CA GLU A 41 1.91 4.31 -8.76
C GLU A 41 1.83 2.78 -8.68
N MET A 42 1.27 2.23 -7.60
CA MET A 42 1.06 0.79 -7.48
C MET A 42 0.04 0.26 -8.50
N ARG A 43 -1.03 1.02 -8.77
CA ARG A 43 -2.00 0.71 -9.82
C ARG A 43 -1.36 0.67 -11.20
N LYS A 44 -0.46 1.61 -11.52
CA LYS A 44 0.31 1.62 -12.77
C LYS A 44 1.29 0.45 -12.84
N TYR A 45 1.98 0.17 -11.73
CA TYR A 45 2.97 -0.92 -11.64
C TYR A 45 2.32 -2.30 -11.83
N TYR A 46 1.21 -2.57 -11.15
CA TYR A 46 0.50 -3.85 -11.23
C TYR A 46 -0.49 -3.94 -12.40
N GLY A 47 -0.95 -2.79 -12.93
CA GLY A 47 -2.00 -2.75 -13.96
C GLY A 47 -3.37 -3.21 -13.46
N LEU A 48 -3.60 -3.20 -12.13
CA LEU A 48 -4.80 -3.72 -11.47
C LEU A 48 -5.42 -2.64 -10.60
N ASP A 49 -6.75 -2.66 -10.45
CA ASP A 49 -7.45 -1.84 -9.45
C ASP A 49 -8.17 -2.74 -8.41
N PRO A 50 -7.50 -3.07 -7.29
CA PRO A 50 -8.09 -3.94 -6.27
C PRO A 50 -9.31 -3.34 -5.57
N ARG A 51 -9.64 -2.05 -5.74
CA ARG A 51 -10.90 -1.50 -5.19
C ARG A 51 -12.11 -2.10 -5.88
N GLU A 52 -11.96 -2.58 -7.12
CA GLU A 52 -13.02 -3.24 -7.89
C GLU A 52 -13.24 -4.69 -7.46
N TRP A 53 -12.32 -5.29 -6.70
CA TRP A 53 -12.41 -6.69 -6.28
C TRP A 53 -13.33 -6.90 -5.08
N PHE A 54 -13.45 -5.89 -4.24
CA PHE A 54 -14.37 -5.88 -3.11
C PHE A 54 -15.61 -5.10 -3.54
N GLY A 55 -16.60 -5.83 -4.07
CA GLY A 55 -17.95 -5.34 -4.35
C GLY A 55 -18.73 -5.11 -3.05
#